data_AF-A0A925QN10-F1
#
_entry.id   AF-A0A925QN10-F1
#
_cell.length_a   1.000
_cell.length_b   1.000
_cell.length_c   1.000
_cell.angle_alpha   90.00
_cell.angle_beta   90.00
_cell.angle_gamma   90.00
#
_symmetry.space_group_name_H-M   'P 1'
#
loop_
_entity.id
_entity.type
_entity.pdbx_description
1 polymer ?
#
loop_
_entity_poly.entity_id
_entity_poly.type
_entity_poly.pdbx_seq_one_letter_code
_entity_poly.pdbx_strand_id
1 'polypeptide(L)' 'YLDGVEREILEAALERHRYNRTAAGASLGLSLRQMRYRMARLGVGTADLPSDRGELA' A
#
# COMPACT_ATOMS: atom_id res chain seq x y z
N TYR A 1 12.25 8.15 5.66
CA TYR A 1 11.31 8.79 6.63
C TYR A 1 9.92 8.94 6.04
N LEU A 2 9.75 9.60 4.89
CA LEU A 2 8.44 9.80 4.25
C LEU A 2 7.71 8.49 3.88
N ASP A 3 8.43 7.47 3.44
CA ASP A 3 7.84 6.17 3.08
C ASP A 3 7.18 5.44 4.27
N GLY A 4 7.66 5.68 5.50
CA GLY A 4 7.06 5.12 6.71
C GLY A 4 5.71 5.76 7.02
N VAL A 5 5.66 7.10 6.97
CA VAL A 5 4.41 7.85 7.15
C VAL A 5 3.40 7.51 6.05
N GLU A 6 3.86 7.39 4.80
CA GLU A 6 2.97 6.98 3.70
C GLU A 6 2.42 5.57 3.90
N ARG A 7 3.25 4.62 4.36
CA ARG A 7 2.80 3.27 4.74
C ARG A 7 1.71 3.31 5.79
N GLU A 8 1.93 4.02 6.89
CA GLU A 8 0.97 4.11 8.01
C GLU A 8 -0.38 4.70 7.54
N ILE A 9 -0.34 5.73 6.68
CA ILE A 9 -1.55 6.32 6.09
C ILE A 9 -2.31 5.30 5.23
N LEU A 10 -1.60 4.53 4.40
CA LEU A 10 -2.21 3.51 3.55
C LEU A 10 -2.82 2.38 4.38
N GLU A 11 -2.12 1.90 5.40
CA GLU A 11 -2.59 0.85 6.32
C GLU A 11 -3.85 1.31 7.08
N ALA A 12 -3.81 2.50 7.66
CA ALA A 12 -4.96 3.07 8.37
C ALA A 12 -6.18 3.28 7.45
N ALA A 13 -5.97 3.72 6.21
CA ALA A 13 -7.05 3.85 5.23
C ALA A 13 -7.64 2.48 4.86
N LEU A 14 -6.79 1.48 4.63
CA LEU A 14 -7.23 0.12 4.34
C LEU A 14 -8.06 -0.46 5.48
N GLU A 15 -7.60 -0.34 6.72
CA GLU A 15 -8.34 -0.82 7.90
C GLU A 15 -9.72 -0.18 8.03
N ARG A 16 -9.80 1.16 7.93
CA ARG A 16 -11.08 1.90 7.99
C ARG A 16 -12.07 1.46 6.92
N HIS A 17 -11.57 1.04 5.76
CA HIS A 17 -12.38 0.60 4.63
C HIS A 17 -12.43 -0.93 4.47
N ARG A 18 -12.11 -1.70 5.52
CA ARG A 18 -12.12 -3.18 5.51
C ARG A 18 -11.36 -3.78 4.33
N TYR A 19 -10.18 -3.24 4.06
CA TYR A 19 -9.28 -3.59 2.96
C TYR A 19 -9.86 -3.39 1.55
N ASN A 20 -10.94 -2.61 1.41
CA ASN A 20 -11.43 -2.16 0.11
C ASN A 20 -10.49 -1.08 -0.46
N ARG A 21 -9.56 -1.52 -1.30
CA ARG A 21 -8.53 -0.68 -1.94
C ARG A 21 -9.10 0.47 -2.77
N THR A 22 -10.25 0.29 -3.40
CA THR A 22 -10.90 1.35 -4.19
C THR A 22 -11.43 2.45 -3.29
N ALA A 23 -12.14 2.09 -2.21
CA ALA A 23 -12.67 3.05 -1.24
C ALA A 23 -11.55 3.74 -0.44
N ALA A 24 -10.53 2.99 -0.03
CA ALA A 24 -9.36 3.54 0.67
C ALA A 24 -8.53 4.48 -0.22
N GLY A 25 -8.32 4.12 -1.48
CA GLY A 25 -7.66 5.02 -2.43
C GLY A 25 -8.46 6.31 -2.62
N ALA A 26 -9.78 6.19 -2.83
CA ALA A 26 -10.65 7.34 -3.00
C ALA A 26 -10.65 8.29 -1.77
N SER A 27 -10.63 7.76 -0.55
CA SER A 27 -10.58 8.58 0.67
C SER A 27 -9.24 9.31 0.87
N LEU A 28 -8.16 8.83 0.23
CA LEU A 28 -6.85 9.47 0.18
C LEU A 28 -6.66 10.38 -1.05
N GLY A 29 -7.68 10.55 -1.90
CA GLY A 29 -7.56 11.31 -3.15
C GLY A 29 -6.72 10.61 -4.23
N LEU A 30 -6.63 9.28 -4.18
CA LEU A 30 -5.87 8.44 -5.09
C LEU A 30 -6.79 7.64 -6.02
N SER A 31 -6.39 7.51 -7.27
CA SER A 31 -6.95 6.47 -8.14
C SER A 31 -6.56 5.06 -7.64
N LEU A 32 -7.36 4.04 -8.00
CA LEU A 32 -7.04 2.64 -7.68
C LEU A 32 -5.65 2.23 -8.20
N ARG A 33 -5.23 2.76 -9.36
CA ARG A 33 -3.89 2.51 -9.92
C ARG A 33 -2.78 3.07 -9.02
N GLN A 34 -2.93 4.32 -8.57
CA GLN A 34 -1.95 4.95 -7.66
C GLN A 34 -1.90 4.23 -6.32
N MET A 35 -3.06 3.86 -5.77
CA MET A 35 -3.16 3.06 -4.54
C MET A 35 -2.38 1.76 -4.66
N ARG A 36 -2.63 0.97 -5.71
CA ARG A 36 -1.93 -0.30 -5.97
C ARG A 36 -0.42 -0.12 -6.13
N TYR A 37 0.02 0.92 -6.84
CA TYR A 37 1.44 1.18 -7.04
C TYR A 37 2.14 1.49 -5.71
N ARG A 38 1.56 2.36 -4.88
CA ARG A 38 2.13 2.71 -3.57
C ARG A 38 2.14 1.51 -2.63
N MET A 39 1.06 0.73 -2.61
CA MET A 39 0.98 -0.53 -1.87
C MET A 39 2.07 -1.50 -2.30
N ALA A 40 2.32 -1.67 -3.61
CA ALA A 40 3.38 -2.55 -4.09
C ALA A 40 4.78 -2.03 -3.75
N ARG A 41 5.03 -0.74 -3.97
CA ARG A 41 6.32 -0.08 -3.68
C ARG A 41 6.67 -0.17 -2.19
N LEU A 42 5.67 -0.01 -1.33
CA LEU A 42 5.83 -0.05 0.12
C LEU A 42 5.61 -1.46 0.67
N GLY A 43 5.12 -2.45 -0.07
CA GLY A 43 4.79 -3.76 0.51
C GLY A 43 3.67 -3.69 1.55
N VAL A 44 2.58 -2.98 1.24
CA VAL A 44 1.37 -2.87 2.08
C VAL A 44 0.27 -3.78 1.49
N GLY A 45 -0.32 -4.65 2.31
CA GLY A 45 -1.49 -5.45 1.94
C GLY A 45 -1.24 -6.62 0.97
N THR A 46 0.02 -6.98 0.71
CA THR A 46 0.37 -8.26 0.07
C THR A 46 0.55 -9.32 1.15
N ALA A 47 -0.52 -10.05 1.47
CA ALA A 47 -0.46 -11.15 2.43
C ALA A 47 0.34 -12.37 1.94
N ASP A 48 0.62 -12.50 0.63
CA ASP A 48 1.40 -13.63 0.11
C ASP A 48 2.15 -13.23 -1.16
N LEU A 49 3.32 -12.62 -1.00
CA LEU A 49 4.42 -12.82 -1.93
C LEU A 49 5.70 -12.64 -1.09
N PRO A 50 6.57 -13.65 -0.97
CA PRO A 50 7.93 -13.40 -0.50
C PRO A 50 8.46 -12.32 -1.44
N SER A 51 8.73 -11.15 -0.87
CA SER A 51 9.50 -10.13 -1.57
C SER A 51 10.85 -10.76 -1.76
N ASP A 52 11.07 -11.29 -2.96
CA ASP A 52 12.38 -11.59 -3.50
C ASP A 52 13.12 -10.27 -3.52
N ARG A 53 13.65 -9.90 -2.34
CA ARG A 53 14.73 -8.95 -2.18
C ARG A 53 15.84 -9.60 -2.97
N GLY A 54 15.93 -9.23 -4.24
CA GLY A 54 17.06 -9.52 -5.10
C GLY A 54 18.32 -9.25 -4.30
N GLU A 55 18.91 -10.35 -3.86
CA GLU A 55 20.26 -10.41 -3.36
C GLU A 55 21.12 -9.85 -4.50
N LEU A 56 21.85 -8.80 -4.16
CA LEU A 56 22.75 -8.11 -5.05
C LEU A 56 23.78 -9.12 -5.57
N ALA A 57 23.77 -9.35 -6.89
CA ALA A 57 24.88 -9.94 -7.63
C ALA A 57 25.66 -8.83 -8.32
#